data_AF-A0A238V501-F1
#
_entry.id   AF-A0A238V501-F1
#
_cell.length_a   1.000
_cell.length_b   1.000
_cell.length_c   1.000
_cell.angle_alpha   90.00
_cell.angle_beta   90.00
_cell.angle_gamma   90.00
#
_symmetry.space_group_name_H-M   'P 1'
#
loop_
_entity.id
_entity.type
_entity.pdbx_description
1 polymer ?
#
loop_
_entity_poly.entity_id
_entity_poly.type
_entity_poly.pdbx_seq_one_letter_code
_entity_poly.pdbx_strand_id
1 'polypeptide(L)'
;MPFFDHITKAAKDFFIEETSPTGPSIGAPLVRPLPGQVLAPTLASTVAPPVSATQPTQPEQRHLDHIQSLLTGDGKDFVAYTKLVKSLQASGLSGPILYQTAFNAFAAVTSLDLATLLQSAEQFEVKLTADRNQILERHREKLGEIRIPNVPPSPIVRLQQQEQEVQVALMELTRQLEEKQQQLLTTRQHLQEQQHKAAMALASYELAHATAAADLQAHRHATQSFLLK
;
A
#
# COMPACT_ATOMS: atom_id res chain seq x y z
N MET A 1 0.96 -6.94 31.10
CA MET A 1 1.83 -6.23 30.13
C MET A 1 2.36 -7.22 29.10
N PRO A 2 1.60 -7.58 28.04
CA PRO A 2 2.02 -8.58 27.06
C PRO A 2 2.54 -8.01 25.71
N PHE A 3 2.53 -6.68 25.52
CA PHE A 3 2.89 -6.07 24.23
C PHE A 3 4.40 -6.01 23.95
N PHE A 4 5.26 -6.07 24.97
CA PHE A 4 6.71 -6.03 24.79
C PHE A 4 7.27 -7.37 24.27
N ASP A 5 6.64 -8.50 24.55
CA ASP A 5 7.11 -9.82 24.11
C ASP A 5 6.99 -10.03 22.58
N HIS A 6 6.04 -9.36 21.92
CA HIS A 6 5.84 -9.51 20.48
C HIS A 6 6.90 -8.75 19.65
N ILE A 7 7.43 -7.64 20.19
CA ILE A 7 8.46 -6.84 19.50
C ILE A 7 9.83 -7.50 19.63
N THR A 8 10.14 -8.10 20.78
CA THR A 8 11.42 -8.81 20.98
C THR A 8 11.49 -10.13 20.20
N LYS A 9 10.34 -10.78 19.95
CA LYS A 9 10.26 -11.98 19.10
C LYS A 9 10.53 -11.66 17.63
N ALA A 10 9.96 -10.56 17.11
CA ALA A 10 10.19 -10.12 15.74
C ALA A 10 11.65 -9.62 15.50
N ALA A 11 12.30 -9.05 16.51
CA ALA A 11 13.69 -8.61 16.41
C ALA A 11 14.71 -9.76 16.45
N LYS A 12 14.37 -10.90 17.07
CA LYS A 12 15.23 -12.10 17.06
C LYS A 12 15.19 -12.85 15.73
N ASP A 13 14.06 -12.82 15.03
CA ASP A 13 13.92 -13.45 13.71
C ASP A 13 14.63 -12.66 12.58
N PHE A 14 15.07 -11.43 12.85
CA PHE A 14 15.84 -10.62 11.89
C PHE A 14 17.36 -10.82 12.01
N PHE A 15 17.84 -11.46 13.09
CA PHE A 15 19.27 -11.58 13.42
C PHE A 15 19.77 -13.03 13.56
N ILE A 16 18.95 -14.03 13.26
CA ILE A 16 19.40 -15.42 13.15
C ILE A 16 19.86 -15.65 11.71
N GLU A 17 21.13 -15.33 11.49
CA GLU A 17 21.92 -15.80 10.37
C GLU A 17 22.44 -17.20 10.71
N GLU A 18 21.71 -18.25 10.32
CA GLU A 18 22.27 -19.57 10.11
C GLU A 18 21.57 -20.24 8.93
N THR A 19 22.31 -20.46 7.84
CA THR A 19 22.47 -21.81 7.28
C THR A 19 23.63 -21.82 6.28
N SER A 20 24.72 -22.51 6.66
CA SER A 20 25.43 -23.41 5.73
C SER A 20 25.15 -24.83 6.26
N PRO A 21 24.93 -25.86 5.42
CA PRO A 21 25.89 -26.38 4.42
C PRO A 21 25.21 -26.77 3.07
N THR A 22 25.83 -26.71 1.89
CA THR A 22 26.72 -27.71 1.26
C THR A 22 26.91 -27.23 -0.20
N GLY A 23 28.15 -27.08 -0.69
CA GLY A 23 28.49 -26.36 -1.96
C GLY A 23 28.30 -27.15 -3.28
N PRO A 24 29.04 -26.84 -4.38
CA PRO A 24 29.77 -25.62 -4.72
C PRO A 24 29.30 -25.00 -6.07
N SER A 25 29.36 -23.68 -6.24
CA SER A 25 29.59 -23.12 -7.58
C SER A 25 30.40 -21.83 -7.49
N ILE A 26 31.47 -21.84 -8.27
CA ILE A 26 32.57 -20.90 -8.36
C ILE A 26 32.13 -19.68 -9.16
N GLY A 27 32.55 -18.48 -8.76
CA GLY A 27 32.57 -17.31 -9.66
C GLY A 27 32.51 -15.92 -9.02
N ALA A 28 33.62 -15.49 -8.39
CA ALA A 28 34.34 -14.19 -8.50
C ALA A 28 33.58 -12.82 -8.54
N PRO A 29 34.23 -11.68 -8.20
CA PRO A 29 33.80 -10.80 -7.11
C PRO A 29 33.17 -9.46 -7.51
N LEU A 30 32.41 -8.90 -6.54
CA LEU A 30 31.95 -7.52 -6.47
C LEU A 30 33.12 -6.52 -6.51
N VAL A 31 33.06 -5.56 -7.42
CA VAL A 31 33.85 -4.31 -7.36
C VAL A 31 32.92 -3.18 -6.92
N ARG A 32 33.27 -2.60 -5.76
CA ARG A 32 32.64 -1.44 -5.12
C ARG A 32 33.22 -0.14 -5.71
N PRO A 33 32.40 0.83 -6.17
CA PRO A 33 32.89 2.18 -6.41
C PRO A 33 32.61 3.09 -5.21
N LEU A 34 33.64 3.83 -4.79
CA LEU A 34 33.60 4.93 -3.84
C LEU A 34 32.89 6.17 -4.43
N PRO A 35 32.42 7.12 -3.58
CA PRO A 35 31.65 8.28 -4.00
C PRO A 35 32.55 9.43 -4.47
N GLY A 36 32.20 10.03 -5.62
CA GLY A 36 32.76 11.30 -6.06
C GLY A 36 33.22 11.31 -7.52
N GLN A 37 32.28 11.49 -8.46
CA GLN A 37 32.62 12.09 -9.75
C GLN A 37 31.41 12.86 -10.29
N VAL A 38 31.59 14.18 -10.40
CA VAL A 38 30.68 15.13 -11.04
C VAL A 38 30.96 15.10 -12.54
N LEU A 39 29.94 14.82 -13.36
CA LEU A 39 29.93 15.15 -14.79
C LEU A 39 28.55 15.68 -15.21
N ALA A 40 28.62 16.72 -16.05
CA ALA A 40 27.63 17.72 -16.43
C ALA A 40 26.39 17.20 -17.21
N PRO A 41 25.31 18.00 -17.33
CA PRO A 41 24.07 17.59 -18.00
C PRO A 41 24.18 17.71 -19.52
N THR A 42 24.08 16.60 -20.23
CA THR A 42 23.83 16.59 -21.68
C THR A 42 22.34 16.65 -21.94
N LEU A 43 21.90 17.78 -22.51
CA LEU A 43 20.59 17.96 -23.12
C LEU A 43 20.47 16.99 -24.31
N ALA A 44 19.81 15.85 -24.10
CA ALA A 44 19.37 14.99 -25.18
C ALA A 44 17.92 15.34 -25.54
N SER A 45 17.75 15.95 -26.71
CA SER A 45 16.46 16.13 -27.37
C SER A 45 15.77 14.78 -27.55
N THR A 46 14.77 14.49 -26.72
CA THR A 46 13.83 13.40 -26.96
C THR A 46 12.89 13.81 -28.09
N VAL A 47 13.24 13.37 -29.29
CA VAL A 47 12.32 13.16 -30.41
C VAL A 47 11.15 12.33 -29.89
N ALA A 48 9.93 12.85 -30.01
CA ALA A 48 8.71 12.13 -29.69
C ALA A 48 8.67 10.81 -30.50
N PRO A 49 8.37 9.66 -29.88
CA PRO A 49 8.18 8.45 -30.64
C PRO A 49 6.93 8.61 -31.52
N PRO A 50 6.97 8.15 -32.78
CA PRO A 50 5.79 8.10 -33.62
C PRO A 50 4.76 7.19 -32.94
N VAL A 51 3.51 7.66 -32.90
CA VAL A 51 2.30 6.90 -32.55
C VAL A 51 2.27 5.58 -33.32
N SER A 52 2.86 4.56 -32.71
CA SER A 52 2.72 3.18 -33.14
C SER A 52 1.36 2.68 -32.65
N ALA A 53 0.64 2.02 -33.55
CA ALA A 53 -0.68 1.46 -33.31
C ALA A 53 -0.77 0.80 -31.92
N THR A 54 -1.84 1.14 -31.20
CA THR A 54 -2.25 0.59 -29.92
C THR A 54 -2.16 -0.94 -29.94
N GLN A 55 -1.05 -1.49 -29.43
CA GLN A 55 -1.02 -2.89 -29.07
C GLN A 55 -1.94 -3.06 -27.86
N PRO A 56 -2.91 -3.99 -27.92
CA PRO A 56 -3.84 -4.19 -26.82
C PRO A 56 -3.03 -4.54 -25.57
N THR A 57 -3.33 -3.85 -24.48
CA THR A 57 -2.72 -4.18 -23.20
C THR A 57 -3.10 -5.62 -22.82
N GLN A 58 -2.25 -6.34 -22.08
CA GLN A 58 -2.51 -7.72 -21.67
C GLN A 58 -3.92 -7.99 -21.07
N PRO A 59 -4.58 -7.07 -20.33
CA PRO A 59 -5.99 -7.24 -19.93
C PRO A 59 -6.99 -7.04 -21.08
N GLU A 60 -6.74 -6.10 -21.99
CA GLU A 60 -7.58 -5.92 -23.18
C GLU A 60 -7.56 -7.18 -24.05
N GLN A 61 -6.38 -7.78 -24.24
CA GLN A 61 -6.27 -9.03 -24.99
C GLN A 61 -7.11 -10.15 -24.34
N ARG A 62 -7.07 -10.28 -23.01
CA ARG A 62 -7.90 -11.25 -22.27
C ARG A 62 -9.40 -10.99 -22.42
N HIS A 63 -9.82 -9.72 -22.47
CA HIS A 63 -11.22 -9.38 -22.69
C HIS A 63 -11.66 -9.71 -24.12
N LEU A 64 -10.79 -9.44 -25.10
CA LEU A 64 -11.03 -9.83 -26.50
C LEU A 64 -11.14 -11.35 -26.63
N ASP A 65 -10.28 -12.11 -25.97
CA ASP A 65 -10.32 -13.58 -25.98
C ASP A 65 -11.58 -14.12 -25.29
N HIS A 66 -12.01 -13.51 -24.17
CA HIS A 66 -13.26 -13.88 -23.47
C HIS A 66 -14.50 -13.62 -24.34
N ILE A 67 -14.56 -12.45 -24.99
CA ILE A 67 -15.66 -12.12 -25.91
C ILE A 67 -15.65 -13.08 -27.11
N GLN A 68 -14.46 -13.42 -27.64
CA GLN A 68 -14.32 -14.43 -28.69
C GLN A 68 -14.78 -15.81 -28.22
N SER A 69 -14.56 -16.18 -26.95
CA SER A 69 -15.09 -17.41 -26.36
C SER A 69 -16.62 -17.41 -26.28
N LEU A 70 -17.23 -16.29 -25.85
CA LEU A 70 -18.70 -16.14 -25.84
C LEU A 70 -19.32 -16.29 -27.23
N LEU A 71 -18.55 -15.94 -28.26
CA LEU A 71 -18.92 -15.98 -29.66
C LEU A 71 -18.84 -17.37 -30.32
N THR A 72 -18.22 -18.36 -29.69
CA THR A 72 -18.12 -19.72 -30.25
C THR A 72 -19.42 -20.54 -30.15
N GLY A 73 -20.39 -20.08 -29.35
CA GLY A 73 -21.74 -20.67 -29.26
C GLY A 73 -22.74 -20.00 -30.22
N ASP A 74 -23.79 -19.40 -29.65
CA ASP A 74 -24.97 -18.87 -30.36
C ASP A 74 -24.68 -17.75 -31.39
N GLY A 75 -23.53 -17.06 -31.28
CA GLY A 75 -23.13 -15.98 -32.21
C GLY A 75 -22.18 -16.40 -33.33
N LYS A 76 -21.81 -17.69 -33.40
CA LYS A 76 -20.80 -18.23 -34.33
C LYS A 76 -21.07 -17.84 -35.78
N ASP A 77 -22.32 -18.02 -36.23
CA ASP A 77 -22.69 -17.87 -37.63
C ASP A 77 -22.71 -16.39 -38.04
N PHE A 78 -23.20 -15.52 -37.15
CA PHE A 78 -23.12 -14.07 -37.35
C PHE A 78 -21.68 -13.53 -37.33
N VAL A 79 -20.79 -14.12 -36.51
CA VAL A 79 -19.36 -13.77 -36.51
C VAL A 79 -18.66 -14.21 -37.78
N ALA A 80 -18.96 -15.42 -38.26
CA ALA A 80 -18.44 -15.90 -39.53
C ALA A 80 -18.91 -15.00 -40.68
N TYR A 81 -20.18 -14.61 -40.68
CA TYR A 81 -20.73 -13.64 -41.62
C TYR A 81 -20.01 -12.29 -41.54
N THR A 82 -19.84 -11.71 -40.35
CA THR A 82 -19.13 -10.41 -40.20
C THR A 82 -17.65 -10.49 -40.59
N LYS A 83 -16.98 -11.63 -40.41
CA LYS A 83 -15.63 -11.84 -40.96
C LYS A 83 -15.63 -11.80 -42.48
N LEU A 84 -16.61 -12.42 -43.12
CA LEU A 84 -16.78 -12.43 -44.57
C LEU A 84 -17.08 -11.00 -45.08
N VAL A 85 -18.01 -10.29 -44.44
CA VAL A 85 -18.29 -8.86 -44.71
C VAL A 85 -17.01 -8.02 -44.60
N LYS A 86 -16.23 -8.17 -43.52
CA LYS A 86 -14.95 -7.45 -43.35
C LYS A 86 -13.94 -7.79 -44.46
N SER A 87 -13.84 -9.05 -44.89
CA SER A 87 -12.94 -9.42 -45.99
C SER A 87 -13.37 -8.83 -47.34
N LEU A 88 -14.68 -8.78 -47.63
CA LEU A 88 -15.20 -8.17 -48.86
C LEU A 88 -15.06 -6.65 -48.81
N GLN A 89 -15.23 -6.06 -47.62
CA GLN A 89 -15.01 -4.63 -47.40
C GLN A 89 -13.54 -4.26 -47.61
N ALA A 90 -12.60 -5.06 -47.09
CA ALA A 90 -11.17 -4.91 -47.35
C ALA A 90 -10.82 -5.09 -48.85
N SER A 91 -11.66 -5.83 -49.59
CA SER A 91 -11.54 -6.00 -51.05
C SER A 91 -12.15 -4.83 -51.85
N GLY A 92 -12.62 -3.78 -51.19
CA GLY A 92 -13.13 -2.56 -51.83
C GLY A 92 -14.65 -2.56 -52.11
N LEU A 93 -15.38 -3.61 -51.73
CA LEU A 93 -16.84 -3.60 -51.76
C LEU A 93 -17.40 -2.71 -50.63
N SER A 94 -18.46 -1.97 -50.92
CA SER A 94 -19.11 -1.12 -49.92
C SER A 94 -20.59 -0.96 -50.22
N GLY A 95 -21.33 -0.40 -49.26
CA GLY A 95 -22.76 -0.15 -49.41
C GLY A 95 -23.62 -1.42 -49.44
N PRO A 96 -24.85 -1.37 -49.98
CA PRO A 96 -25.78 -2.50 -49.97
C PRO A 96 -25.26 -3.75 -50.68
N ILE A 97 -24.45 -3.56 -51.74
CA ILE A 97 -23.86 -4.65 -52.53
C ILE A 97 -22.92 -5.49 -51.67
N LEU A 98 -22.18 -4.89 -50.73
CA LEU A 98 -21.33 -5.60 -49.77
C LEU A 98 -22.14 -6.64 -48.98
N TYR A 99 -23.23 -6.21 -48.34
CA TYR A 99 -24.00 -7.09 -47.45
C TYR A 99 -24.74 -8.17 -48.23
N GLN A 100 -25.23 -7.85 -49.43
CA GLN A 100 -25.93 -8.80 -50.29
C GLN A 100 -24.97 -9.84 -50.88
N THR A 101 -23.80 -9.43 -51.36
CA THR A 101 -22.76 -10.35 -51.83
C THR A 101 -22.21 -11.21 -50.70
N ALA A 102 -21.97 -10.62 -49.53
CA ALA A 102 -21.53 -11.36 -48.35
C ALA A 102 -22.57 -12.39 -47.91
N PHE A 103 -23.86 -12.04 -47.93
CA PHE A 103 -24.93 -12.95 -47.53
C PHE A 103 -25.08 -14.09 -48.53
N ASN A 104 -25.08 -13.80 -49.83
CA ASN A 104 -25.16 -14.83 -50.86
C ASN A 104 -23.97 -15.80 -50.78
N ALA A 105 -22.75 -15.29 -50.55
CA ALA A 105 -21.57 -16.12 -50.37
C ALA A 105 -21.63 -16.96 -49.08
N PHE A 106 -22.12 -16.38 -47.98
CA PHE A 106 -22.29 -17.08 -46.72
C PHE A 106 -23.34 -18.18 -46.83
N ALA A 107 -24.53 -17.86 -47.34
CA ALA A 107 -25.64 -18.79 -47.54
C ALA A 107 -25.27 -19.93 -48.50
N ALA A 108 -24.44 -19.67 -49.52
CA ALA A 108 -23.94 -20.71 -50.42
C ALA A 108 -23.03 -21.73 -49.72
N VAL A 109 -22.33 -21.34 -48.65
CA VAL A 109 -21.39 -22.20 -47.91
C VAL A 109 -22.06 -22.89 -46.73
N THR A 110 -22.94 -22.20 -46.01
CA THR A 110 -23.54 -22.69 -44.76
C THR A 110 -24.97 -23.20 -44.91
N SER A 111 -25.63 -22.91 -46.04
CA SER A 111 -27.06 -23.18 -46.29
C SER A 111 -28.02 -22.58 -45.25
N LEU A 112 -27.57 -21.58 -44.47
CA LEU A 112 -28.41 -20.84 -43.52
C LEU A 112 -29.26 -19.79 -44.23
N ASP A 113 -30.46 -19.56 -43.70
CA ASP A 113 -31.36 -18.51 -44.16
C ASP A 113 -31.11 -17.17 -43.44
N LEU A 114 -31.69 -16.10 -43.97
CA LEU A 114 -31.52 -14.75 -43.40
C LEU A 114 -32.11 -14.66 -41.99
N ALA A 115 -33.23 -15.37 -41.74
CA ALA A 115 -33.91 -15.34 -40.45
C ALA A 115 -33.06 -15.95 -39.34
N THR A 116 -32.43 -17.11 -39.58
CA THR A 116 -31.51 -17.73 -38.58
C THR A 116 -30.25 -16.89 -38.36
N LEU A 117 -29.71 -16.26 -39.41
CA LEU A 117 -28.57 -15.36 -39.27
C LEU A 117 -28.91 -14.15 -38.38
N LEU A 118 -30.07 -13.52 -38.58
CA LEU A 118 -30.52 -12.41 -37.75
C LEU A 118 -30.83 -12.85 -36.31
N GLN A 119 -31.46 -14.02 -36.14
CA GLN A 119 -31.72 -14.59 -34.82
C GLN A 119 -30.41 -14.86 -34.06
N SER A 120 -29.36 -15.33 -34.74
CA SER A 120 -28.04 -15.53 -34.13
C SER A 120 -27.38 -14.19 -33.71
N ALA A 121 -27.66 -13.11 -34.43
CA ALA A 121 -27.21 -11.76 -34.06
C ALA A 121 -27.92 -11.25 -32.80
N GLU A 122 -29.25 -11.39 -32.73
CA GLU A 122 -30.06 -11.00 -31.57
C GLU A 122 -29.65 -11.78 -30.31
N GLN A 123 -29.47 -13.10 -30.43
CA GLN A 123 -29.01 -13.94 -29.33
C GLN A 123 -27.61 -13.53 -28.84
N PHE A 124 -26.72 -13.16 -29.76
CA PHE A 124 -25.41 -12.66 -29.38
C PHE A 124 -25.49 -11.31 -28.65
N GLU A 125 -26.31 -10.36 -29.12
CA GLU A 125 -26.49 -9.07 -28.44
C GLU A 125 -27.03 -9.23 -27.02
N VAL A 126 -28.01 -10.13 -26.83
CA VAL A 126 -28.55 -10.45 -25.51
C VAL A 126 -27.46 -11.03 -24.61
N LYS A 127 -26.66 -11.99 -25.10
CA LYS A 127 -25.56 -12.58 -24.33
C LYS A 127 -24.46 -11.58 -24.01
N LEU A 128 -24.08 -10.73 -24.95
CA LEU A 128 -23.07 -9.70 -24.75
C LEU A 128 -23.52 -8.69 -23.70
N THR A 129 -24.79 -8.30 -23.73
CA THR A 129 -25.38 -7.40 -22.73
C THR A 129 -25.43 -8.05 -21.36
N ALA A 130 -25.82 -9.33 -21.28
CA ALA A 130 -25.84 -10.09 -20.03
C ALA A 130 -24.43 -10.26 -19.44
N ASP A 131 -23.43 -10.62 -20.24
CA ASP A 131 -22.03 -10.74 -19.80
C ASP A 131 -21.48 -9.38 -19.32
N ARG A 132 -21.73 -8.30 -20.07
CA ARG A 132 -21.38 -6.94 -19.64
C ARG A 132 -21.95 -6.63 -18.26
N ASN A 133 -23.23 -6.91 -18.03
CA ASN A 133 -23.88 -6.66 -16.74
C ASN A 133 -23.24 -7.51 -15.62
N GLN A 134 -22.96 -8.78 -15.87
CA GLN A 134 -22.31 -9.67 -14.92
C GLN A 134 -20.88 -9.18 -14.56
N ILE A 135 -20.10 -8.72 -15.54
CA ILE A 135 -18.77 -8.17 -15.30
C ILE A 135 -18.87 -6.89 -14.46
N LEU A 136 -19.83 -6.01 -14.75
CA LEU A 136 -20.06 -4.79 -13.97
C LEU A 136 -20.46 -5.10 -12.53
N GLU A 137 -21.32 -6.10 -12.30
CA GLU A 137 -21.69 -6.55 -10.96
C GLU A 137 -20.47 -7.08 -10.21
N ARG A 138 -19.70 -8.00 -10.80
CA ARG A 138 -18.45 -8.50 -10.21
C ARG A 138 -17.44 -7.39 -9.94
N HIS A 139 -17.40 -6.36 -10.78
CA HIS A 139 -16.54 -5.20 -10.56
C HIS A 139 -16.99 -4.38 -9.37
N ARG A 140 -18.30 -4.10 -9.25
CA ARG A 140 -18.88 -3.42 -8.09
C ARG A 140 -18.70 -4.21 -6.80
N GLU A 141 -18.83 -5.54 -6.84
CA GLU A 141 -18.51 -6.44 -5.72
C GLU A 141 -17.03 -6.32 -5.31
N LYS A 142 -16.11 -6.33 -6.28
CA LYS A 142 -14.66 -6.17 -6.03
C LYS A 142 -14.33 -4.79 -5.44
N LEU A 143 -15.01 -3.73 -5.88
CA LEU A 143 -14.88 -2.41 -5.27
C LEU A 143 -15.55 -2.31 -3.90
N GLY A 144 -16.41 -3.27 -3.55
CA GLY A 144 -17.15 -3.26 -2.29
C GLY A 144 -18.38 -2.35 -2.29
N GLU A 145 -18.79 -1.84 -3.45
CA GLU A 145 -20.03 -1.05 -3.61
C GLU A 145 -21.28 -1.90 -3.34
N ILE A 146 -21.21 -3.20 -3.66
CA ILE A 146 -22.26 -4.17 -3.37
C ILE A 146 -21.73 -5.11 -2.28
N ARG A 147 -22.35 -5.06 -1.10
CA ARG A 147 -22.05 -5.99 0.00
C ARG A 147 -22.96 -7.20 -0.11
N ILE A 148 -22.38 -8.36 -0.43
CA ILE A 148 -23.08 -9.63 -0.37
C ILE A 148 -22.95 -10.17 1.07
N PRO A 149 -24.06 -10.43 1.78
CA PRO A 149 -23.99 -11.06 3.10
C PRO A 149 -23.32 -12.44 2.98
N ASN A 150 -22.46 -12.78 3.95
CA ASN A 150 -21.65 -14.02 3.99
C ASN A 150 -20.47 -14.15 3.00
N VAL A 151 -20.14 -13.13 2.20
CA VAL A 151 -18.93 -13.17 1.37
C VAL A 151 -17.80 -12.37 2.05
N PRO A 152 -16.56 -12.92 2.12
CA PRO A 152 -15.44 -12.19 2.67
C PRO A 152 -15.22 -10.85 1.94
N PRO A 153 -14.87 -9.76 2.67
CA PRO A 153 -14.65 -8.46 2.04
C PRO A 153 -13.57 -8.54 0.97
N SER A 154 -13.77 -7.81 -0.13
CA SER A 154 -12.80 -7.69 -1.21
C SER A 154 -11.47 -7.13 -0.68
N PRO A 155 -10.33 -7.41 -1.35
CA PRO A 155 -9.03 -6.92 -0.89
C PRO A 155 -8.99 -5.38 -0.79
N ILE A 156 -9.72 -4.67 -1.66
CA ILE A 156 -9.81 -3.21 -1.62
C ILE A 156 -10.51 -2.75 -0.34
N VAL A 157 -11.63 -3.36 0.03
CA VAL A 157 -12.34 -3.05 1.27
C VAL A 157 -11.48 -3.39 2.50
N ARG A 158 -10.75 -4.52 2.47
CA ARG A 158 -9.82 -4.86 3.55
C ARG A 158 -8.70 -3.84 3.70
N LEU A 159 -8.13 -3.37 2.59
CA LEU A 159 -7.10 -2.34 2.60
C LEU A 159 -7.64 -1.01 3.14
N GLN A 160 -8.86 -0.62 2.77
CA GLN A 160 -9.51 0.56 3.34
C GLN A 160 -9.76 0.43 4.85
N GLN A 161 -10.21 -0.74 5.31
CA GLN A 161 -10.38 -1.01 6.74
C GLN A 161 -9.04 -0.94 7.48
N GLN A 162 -8.00 -1.56 6.92
CA GLN A 162 -6.65 -1.51 7.48
C GLN A 162 -6.11 -0.08 7.53
N GLU A 163 -6.34 0.72 6.49
CA GLU A 163 -5.98 2.13 6.47
C GLU A 163 -6.65 2.89 7.62
N GLN A 164 -7.95 2.67 7.82
CA GLN A 164 -8.71 3.32 8.89
C GLN A 164 -8.25 2.87 10.28
N GLU A 165 -7.97 1.58 10.48
CA GLU A 165 -7.40 1.06 11.71
C GLU A 165 -6.03 1.70 12.02
N VAL A 166 -5.17 1.83 11.02
CA VAL A 166 -3.87 2.48 11.15
C VAL A 166 -4.04 3.97 11.48
N GLN A 167 -4.98 4.68 10.86
CA GLN A 167 -5.28 6.08 11.18
C GLN A 167 -5.72 6.26 12.63
N VAL A 168 -6.60 5.37 13.14
CA VAL A 168 -7.04 5.39 14.55
C VAL A 168 -5.86 5.10 15.49
N ALA A 169 -5.04 4.11 15.17
CA ALA A 169 -3.86 3.77 15.96
C ALA A 169 -2.85 4.94 16.02
N LEU A 170 -2.65 5.65 14.91
CA LEU A 170 -1.80 6.85 14.89
C LEU A 170 -2.34 7.95 15.79
N MET A 171 -3.66 8.17 15.81
CA MET A 171 -4.26 9.18 16.67
C MET A 171 -4.13 8.82 18.15
N GLU A 172 -4.33 7.56 18.49
CA GLU A 172 -4.15 7.10 19.87
C GLU A 172 -2.68 7.20 20.32
N LEU A 173 -1.72 6.83 19.45
CA LEU A 173 -0.29 6.96 19.75
C LEU A 173 0.11 8.43 19.94
N THR A 174 -0.43 9.33 19.12
CA THR A 174 -0.19 10.77 19.24
C THR A 174 -0.69 11.29 20.59
N ARG A 175 -1.89 10.90 21.01
CA ARG A 175 -2.45 11.23 22.33
C ARG A 175 -1.58 10.72 23.47
N GLN A 176 -1.11 9.48 23.38
CA GLN A 176 -0.22 8.90 24.40
C GLN A 176 1.12 9.65 24.49
N LEU A 177 1.66 10.10 23.35
CA LEU A 177 2.88 10.90 23.32
C LEU A 177 2.69 12.25 24.02
N GLU A 178 1.58 12.94 23.75
CA GLU A 178 1.23 14.19 24.43
C GLU A 178 1.07 14.00 25.94
N GLU A 179 0.38 12.94 26.37
CA GLU A 179 0.22 12.63 27.80
C GLU A 179 1.58 12.37 28.47
N LYS A 180 2.46 11.60 27.81
CA LYS A 180 3.80 11.31 28.32
C LYS A 180 4.69 12.55 28.34
N GLN A 181 4.56 13.44 27.36
CA GLN A 181 5.25 14.71 27.34
C GLN A 181 4.81 15.58 28.53
N GLN A 182 3.51 15.65 28.82
CA GLN A 182 2.99 16.39 29.95
C GLN A 182 3.46 15.80 31.29
N GLN A 183 3.42 14.47 31.43
CA GLN A 183 3.95 13.77 32.61
C GLN A 183 5.45 14.08 32.83
N LEU A 184 6.23 14.13 31.76
CA LEU A 184 7.65 14.45 31.82
C LEU A 184 7.89 15.89 32.28
N LEU A 185 7.11 16.85 31.78
CA LEU A 185 7.18 18.25 32.22
C LEU A 185 6.86 18.40 33.71
N THR A 186 5.77 17.77 34.18
CA THR A 186 5.41 17.78 35.61
C THR A 186 6.49 17.14 36.47
N THR A 187 7.06 16.02 36.03
CA THR A 187 8.15 15.34 36.76
C THR A 187 9.39 16.21 36.84
N ARG A 188 9.73 16.94 35.76
CA ARG A 188 10.86 17.88 35.76
C ARG A 188 10.64 19.04 36.73
N GLN A 189 9.44 19.61 36.77
CA GLN A 189 9.10 20.67 37.72
C GLN A 189 9.23 20.16 39.16
N HIS A 190 8.68 18.98 39.46
CA HIS A 190 8.79 18.40 40.80
C HIS A 190 10.25 18.10 41.19
N LEU A 191 11.05 17.61 40.25
CA LEU A 191 12.49 17.38 40.49
C LEU A 191 13.22 18.69 40.81
N GLN A 192 12.94 19.78 40.10
CA GLN A 192 13.51 21.09 40.38
C GLN A 192 13.09 21.63 41.76
N GLU A 193 11.83 21.46 42.13
CA GLU A 193 11.32 21.83 43.45
C GLU A 193 12.03 21.04 44.57
N GLN A 194 12.20 19.72 44.40
CA GLN A 194 12.89 18.88 45.37
C GLN A 194 14.37 19.26 45.49
N GLN A 195 15.04 19.55 44.36
CA GLN A 195 16.42 20.04 44.38
C GLN A 195 16.54 21.36 45.13
N HIS A 196 15.64 22.32 44.87
CA HIS A 196 15.62 23.60 45.57
C HIS A 196 15.37 23.42 47.06
N LYS A 197 14.38 22.60 47.43
CA LYS A 197 14.06 22.30 48.83
C LYS A 197 15.24 21.63 49.56
N ALA A 198 15.92 20.69 48.91
CA ALA A 198 17.11 20.05 49.47
C ALA A 198 18.25 21.05 49.68
N ALA A 199 18.49 21.95 48.71
CA ALA A 199 19.50 23.00 48.82
C ALA A 199 19.21 23.96 49.99
N MET A 200 17.95 24.37 50.16
CA MET A 200 17.53 25.22 51.28
C MET A 200 17.65 24.50 52.63
N ALA A 201 17.28 23.21 52.69
CA ALA A 201 17.44 22.42 53.90
C ALA A 201 18.92 22.30 54.30
N LEU A 202 19.81 22.06 53.33
CA LEU A 202 21.26 22.01 53.56
C LEU A 202 21.78 23.36 54.10
N ALA A 203 21.44 24.47 53.45
CA ALA A 203 21.85 25.80 53.92
C ALA A 203 21.34 26.11 55.34
N SER A 204 20.10 25.70 55.66
CA SER A 204 19.54 25.87 57.00
C SER A 204 20.26 25.04 58.05
N TYR A 205 20.66 23.81 57.71
CA TYR A 205 21.45 22.95 58.58
C TYR A 205 22.84 23.52 58.83
N GLU A 206 23.52 24.00 57.78
CA GLU A 206 24.85 24.60 57.91
C GLU A 206 24.83 25.85 58.81
N LEU A 207 23.79 26.69 58.69
CA LEU A 207 23.61 27.84 59.56
C LEU A 207 23.35 27.43 61.03
N ALA A 208 22.46 26.45 61.25
CA ALA A 208 22.19 25.92 62.59
C ALA A 208 23.43 25.27 63.21
N HIS A 209 24.24 24.58 62.41
CA HIS A 209 25.49 23.98 62.85
C HIS A 209 26.53 25.05 63.21
N ALA A 210 26.71 26.08 62.37
CA ALA A 210 27.65 27.17 62.63
C ALA A 210 27.29 27.95 63.90
N THR A 211 26.00 28.22 64.13
CA THR A 211 25.52 28.89 65.35
C THR A 211 25.75 28.02 66.59
N ALA A 212 25.35 26.74 66.56
CA ALA A 212 25.60 25.83 67.68
C ALA A 212 27.11 25.66 67.99
N ALA A 213 27.97 25.63 66.96
CA ALA A 213 29.42 25.57 67.14
C ALA A 213 29.98 26.85 67.78
N ALA A 214 29.49 28.03 67.36
CA ALA A 214 29.88 29.31 67.94
C ALA A 214 29.45 29.42 69.42
N ASP A 215 28.22 29.00 69.75
CA ASP A 215 27.72 28.98 71.12
C ASP A 215 28.55 28.04 72.01
N LEU A 216 28.87 26.83 71.53
CA LEU A 216 29.73 25.89 72.26
C LEU A 216 31.12 26.50 72.51
N GLN A 217 31.73 27.13 71.52
CA GLN A 217 33.01 27.81 71.68
C GLN A 217 32.92 28.95 72.69
N ALA A 218 31.88 29.78 72.63
CA ALA A 218 31.65 30.87 73.57
C ALA A 218 31.50 30.34 75.01
N HIS A 219 30.69 29.29 75.22
CA HIS A 219 30.54 28.65 76.52
C HIS A 219 31.84 28.01 77.01
N ARG A 220 32.61 27.37 76.13
CA ARG A 220 33.92 26.80 76.48
C ARG A 220 34.89 27.89 76.94
N HIS A 221 34.99 29.00 76.20
CA HIS A 221 35.85 30.13 76.59
C HIS A 221 35.40 30.76 77.91
N ALA A 222 34.09 30.96 78.11
CA ALA A 222 33.56 31.43 79.38
C ALA A 222 33.88 30.46 80.54
N THR A 223 33.71 29.16 80.33
CA THR A 223 34.02 28.14 81.34
C THR A 223 35.52 28.17 81.71
N GLN A 224 36.40 28.28 80.70
CA GLN A 224 37.84 28.40 80.93
C GLN A 224 38.20 29.68 81.70
N SER A 225 37.61 30.83 81.36
CA SER A 225 37.95 32.10 82.01
C SER A 225 37.42 32.22 83.45
N PHE A 226 36.27 31.60 83.75
CA PHE A 226 35.63 31.69 85.08
C PHE A 226 36.04 30.56 86.04
N LEU A 227 36.37 29.35 85.57
CA LEU A 227 36.64 28.19 86.45
C LEU A 227 38.12 27.81 86.60
N LEU A 228 39.04 28.29 85.73
CA LEU A 228 40.48 27.99 85.83
C LEU A 228 41.29 29.12 86.48
N LYS A 229 40.67 29.90 87.37
CA LYS A 229 41.39 30.83 88.26
C LYS A 229 41.81 30.15 89.55
#